data_AF-A0AAN7B8C6-F1
#
_entry.id   AF-A0AAN7B8C6-F1
#
_cell.length_a   1.000
_cell.length_b   1.000
_cell.length_c   1.000
_cell.angle_alpha   90.00
_cell.angle_beta   90.00
_cell.angle_gamma   90.00
#
_symmetry.space_group_name_H-M   'P 1'
#
loop_
_entity.id
_entity.type
_entity.pdbx_description
1 polymer ?
#
loop_
_entity_poly.entity_id
_entity_poly.type
_entity_poly.pdbx_seq_one_letter_code
_entity_poly.pdbx_strand_id
1 'polypeptide(L)'
;MSDSKKSAYGKAAGDTDFRKKYDLDEYAAKAKVREDAEKEERKLRYEAKLAGKKYYKPLDGTESLTTARNATQDFSKLVGTTTLVPAGAGVGKRGRSAGFYCEACDLTFKDNLQFLEHTNSMQHMRNIGQSGEVKKSSAEEVHARIELLWERIQQKKKDEMVSLKERLEVRREEEDKEREEKRRKRKELEERKRLEKEEALKVKVEYGEDVRIEGEHDEEDMMAALGITGFGAPKNTDPRHGHLGTVPSTAPLALGPGGHRAPLRYLPPTSRPTDRNRSAIQQESNHAMSSSTTSTAAAGLLRRQLKEMQTNKDIPGISCGLVKDSNIFEWEVMLMINDECKYYGGGNFQAYLTFPPTYPLMPPKLVFQKPIPFHPNIYPSGELCISILHPPEEDKFGYEAASERWSPVQTPETILLSVISLFEDPNDESPANVEAARLLREDREGKSKDFRRKVRKCVRESLGED
;
A
#
# COMPACT_ATOMS: atom_id res chain seq x y z
N MET A 1 5.32 81.51 -13.93
CA MET A 1 5.80 80.66 -15.03
C MET A 1 6.12 79.28 -14.48
N SER A 2 5.56 78.24 -15.06
CA SER A 2 5.92 76.83 -14.81
C SER A 2 5.28 75.99 -15.92
N ASP A 3 6.07 75.63 -16.93
CA ASP A 3 5.57 75.00 -18.15
C ASP A 3 4.95 73.62 -17.91
N SER A 4 3.69 73.48 -18.31
CA SER A 4 2.99 72.19 -18.30
C SER A 4 3.38 71.38 -19.54
N LYS A 5 4.35 70.47 -19.38
CA LYS A 5 4.80 69.57 -20.47
C LYS A 5 3.66 68.63 -20.88
N LYS A 6 3.06 68.91 -22.03
CA LYS A 6 2.10 68.00 -22.70
C LYS A 6 2.83 66.80 -23.30
N SER A 7 2.22 65.61 -23.18
CA SER A 7 2.63 64.40 -23.89
C SER A 7 2.25 64.46 -25.38
N ALA A 8 2.96 63.72 -26.22
CA ALA A 8 2.84 63.75 -27.69
C ALA A 8 1.51 63.19 -28.25
N TYR A 9 0.68 62.56 -27.41
CA TYR A 9 -0.70 62.19 -27.76
C TYR A 9 -1.65 62.85 -26.75
N GLY A 10 -2.54 63.71 -27.25
CA GLY A 10 -3.29 64.70 -26.47
C GLY A 10 -4.45 64.18 -25.61
N LYS A 11 -4.21 63.21 -24.73
CA LYS A 11 -5.09 62.93 -23.58
C LYS A 11 -4.36 63.24 -22.28
N ALA A 12 -4.98 64.05 -21.42
CA ALA A 12 -4.56 64.15 -20.03
C ALA A 12 -4.73 62.76 -19.39
N ALA A 13 -3.68 62.25 -18.75
CA ALA A 13 -3.77 61.00 -18.02
C ALA A 13 -4.67 61.22 -16.80
N GLY A 14 -5.84 60.57 -16.78
CA GLY A 14 -6.67 60.48 -15.59
C GLY A 14 -5.88 59.80 -14.48
N ASP A 15 -5.84 60.45 -13.31
CA ASP A 15 -4.97 60.10 -12.20
C ASP A 15 -5.32 58.72 -11.59
N THR A 16 -4.32 57.84 -11.53
CA THR A 16 -4.12 56.63 -10.70
C THR A 16 -5.29 55.91 -10.01
N ASP A 17 -6.47 55.80 -10.63
CA ASP A 17 -7.66 55.16 -10.00
C ASP A 17 -7.57 53.63 -9.80
N PHE A 18 -6.46 53.00 -10.20
CA PHE A 18 -6.12 51.62 -9.83
C PHE A 18 -5.49 51.50 -8.42
N ARG A 19 -5.20 52.62 -7.75
CA ARG A 19 -4.62 52.62 -6.40
C ARG A 19 -5.72 52.42 -5.37
N LYS A 20 -5.66 51.32 -4.61
CA LYS A 20 -6.58 51.00 -3.51
C LYS A 20 -6.61 52.17 -2.51
N LYS A 21 -7.68 52.96 -2.55
CA LYS A 21 -7.94 54.08 -1.62
C LYS A 21 -8.37 53.45 -0.28
N TYR A 22 -7.46 53.44 0.68
CA TYR A 22 -7.76 53.02 2.04
C TYR A 22 -8.52 54.14 2.73
N ASP A 23 -9.83 53.97 2.88
CA ASP A 23 -10.67 54.91 3.60
C ASP A 23 -10.34 54.86 5.10
N LEU A 24 -9.61 55.87 5.58
CA LEU A 24 -9.12 55.95 6.96
C LEU A 24 -10.26 55.91 7.98
N ASP A 25 -11.43 56.47 7.65
CA ASP A 25 -12.59 56.50 8.53
C ASP A 25 -13.31 55.14 8.55
N GLU A 26 -13.40 54.45 7.41
CA GLU A 26 -13.90 53.06 7.36
C GLU A 26 -13.00 52.12 8.18
N TYR A 27 -11.67 52.26 8.06
CA TYR A 27 -10.72 51.47 8.84
C TYR A 27 -10.71 51.84 10.33
N ALA A 28 -10.92 53.11 10.69
CA ALA A 28 -11.08 53.55 12.07
C ALA A 28 -12.40 53.04 12.70
N ALA A 29 -13.50 53.02 11.94
CA ALA A 29 -14.76 52.41 12.36
C ALA A 29 -14.60 50.90 12.59
N LYS A 30 -13.97 50.18 11.65
CA LYS A 30 -13.64 48.75 11.80
C LYS A 30 -12.67 48.48 12.96
N ALA A 31 -11.77 49.42 13.28
CA ALA A 31 -10.90 49.32 14.45
C ALA A 31 -11.71 49.45 15.75
N LYS A 32 -12.59 50.46 15.87
CA LYS A 32 -13.47 50.63 17.04
C LYS A 32 -14.37 49.41 17.28
N VAL A 33 -15.04 48.91 16.24
CA VAL A 33 -15.89 47.71 16.33
C VAL A 33 -15.10 46.50 16.85
N ARG A 34 -13.84 46.33 16.40
CA ARG A 34 -12.94 45.28 16.89
C ARG A 34 -12.52 45.49 18.33
N GLU A 35 -12.10 46.70 18.69
CA GLU A 35 -11.71 47.03 20.07
C GLU A 35 -12.87 46.85 21.06
N ASP A 36 -14.09 47.21 20.67
CA ASP A 36 -15.27 47.06 21.52
C ASP A 36 -15.67 45.58 21.64
N ALA A 37 -15.59 44.80 20.55
CA ALA A 37 -15.71 43.35 20.62
C ALA A 37 -14.63 42.69 21.53
N GLU A 38 -13.38 43.13 21.44
CA GLU A 38 -12.29 42.67 22.32
C GLU A 38 -12.49 43.08 23.79
N LYS A 39 -13.11 44.24 24.06
CA LYS A 39 -13.49 44.69 25.41
C LYS A 39 -14.60 43.81 25.99
N GLU A 40 -15.65 43.53 25.23
CA GLU A 40 -16.73 42.63 25.68
C GLU A 40 -16.23 41.19 25.86
N GLU A 41 -15.42 40.65 24.93
CA GLU A 41 -14.82 39.32 25.09
C GLU A 41 -13.94 39.25 26.36
N ARG A 42 -13.22 40.33 26.68
CA ARG A 42 -12.39 40.43 27.90
C ARG A 42 -13.23 40.45 29.18
N LYS A 43 -14.39 41.12 29.18
CA LYS A 43 -15.35 41.07 30.31
C LYS A 43 -15.89 39.65 30.50
N LEU A 44 -16.38 39.02 29.43
CA LEU A 44 -16.92 37.66 29.50
C LEU A 44 -15.86 36.62 29.93
N ARG A 45 -14.60 36.79 29.50
CA ARG A 45 -13.46 35.99 30.01
C ARG A 45 -13.22 36.16 31.51
N TYR A 46 -13.38 37.38 32.02
CA TYR A 46 -13.23 37.70 33.45
C TYR A 46 -14.39 37.15 34.29
N GLU A 47 -15.62 37.29 33.81
CA GLU A 47 -16.83 36.73 34.44
C GLU A 47 -16.80 35.20 34.49
N ALA A 48 -16.41 34.54 33.40
CA ALA A 48 -16.23 33.09 33.38
C ALA A 48 -15.17 32.64 34.40
N LYS A 49 -14.04 33.37 34.50
CA LYS A 49 -13.00 33.11 35.50
C LYS A 49 -13.51 33.26 36.93
N LEU A 50 -14.32 34.27 37.22
CA LEU A 50 -15.00 34.46 38.51
C LEU A 50 -15.98 33.30 38.82
N ALA A 51 -16.70 32.82 37.80
CA ALA A 51 -17.61 31.68 37.91
C ALA A 51 -16.90 30.30 37.94
N GLY A 52 -15.57 30.25 37.97
CA GLY A 52 -14.78 29.01 37.94
C GLY A 52 -14.86 28.23 36.62
N LYS A 53 -15.44 28.81 35.56
CA LYS A 53 -15.66 28.18 34.25
C LYS A 53 -14.62 28.65 33.25
N LYS A 54 -14.15 27.75 32.38
CA LYS A 54 -13.29 28.13 31.26
C LYS A 54 -14.12 28.87 30.21
N TYR A 55 -13.72 30.11 29.88
CA TYR A 55 -14.36 30.86 28.81
C TYR A 55 -14.14 30.18 27.46
N TYR A 56 -15.21 30.18 26.65
CA TYR A 56 -15.19 29.81 25.25
C TYR A 56 -15.97 30.88 24.47
N LYS A 57 -15.49 31.25 23.28
CA LYS A 57 -16.26 32.12 22.38
C LYS A 57 -17.62 31.44 22.09
N PRO A 58 -18.74 32.16 22.16
CA PRO A 58 -20.03 31.65 21.70
C PRO A 58 -19.96 31.16 20.25
N LEU A 59 -20.78 30.15 19.95
CA LEU A 59 -20.89 29.51 18.65
C LEU A 59 -21.73 30.44 17.74
N ASP A 60 -21.22 30.82 16.57
CA ASP A 60 -21.83 31.86 15.70
C ASP A 60 -23.05 31.32 14.87
N GLY A 61 -23.61 30.16 15.25
CA GLY A 61 -24.84 29.59 14.68
C GLY A 61 -24.73 28.99 13.26
N THR A 62 -23.64 29.24 12.55
CA THR A 62 -23.36 28.72 11.19
C THR A 62 -22.66 27.36 11.19
N GLU A 63 -22.82 26.59 12.27
CA GLU A 63 -21.97 25.44 12.56
C GLU A 63 -22.41 24.14 11.89
N SER A 64 -21.45 23.40 11.34
CA SER A 64 -21.68 22.03 10.88
C SER A 64 -21.68 21.06 12.07
N LEU A 65 -22.66 20.14 12.10
CA LEU A 65 -22.65 19.00 13.02
C LEU A 65 -21.37 18.17 12.85
N THR A 66 -20.90 17.56 13.94
CA THR A 66 -19.77 16.62 13.88
C THR A 66 -20.14 15.41 13.03
N THR A 67 -19.34 15.14 12.00
CA THR A 67 -19.42 13.94 11.16
C THR A 67 -18.17 13.08 11.33
N ALA A 68 -18.28 11.78 11.05
CA ALA A 68 -17.13 10.89 11.01
C ALA A 68 -16.10 11.36 9.94
N ARG A 69 -14.80 11.15 10.20
CA ARG A 69 -13.75 11.50 9.24
C ARG A 69 -13.82 10.59 8.02
N ASN A 70 -13.93 11.19 6.83
CA ASN A 70 -14.00 10.45 5.56
C ASN A 70 -12.63 9.87 5.13
N ALA A 71 -11.52 10.40 5.64
CA ALA A 71 -10.17 9.95 5.34
C ALA A 71 -9.44 9.46 6.61
N THR A 72 -8.70 8.36 6.46
CA THR A 72 -7.78 7.85 7.48
C THR A 72 -6.64 8.84 7.68
N GLN A 73 -6.31 9.19 8.93
CA GLN A 73 -5.10 9.96 9.23
C GLN A 73 -3.90 9.03 9.18
N ASP A 74 -3.09 9.19 8.13
CA ASP A 74 -1.91 8.37 7.89
C ASP A 74 -0.66 9.03 8.50
N PHE A 75 -0.26 8.51 9.65
CA PHE A 75 0.92 8.97 10.39
C PHE A 75 2.23 8.31 9.91
N SER A 76 2.16 7.25 9.08
CA SER A 76 3.35 6.50 8.65
C SER A 76 4.32 7.36 7.83
N LYS A 77 3.77 8.28 7.04
CA LYS A 77 4.50 9.24 6.18
C LYS A 77 5.43 10.19 6.92
N LEU A 78 5.31 10.30 8.25
CA LEU A 78 6.16 11.15 9.10
C LEU A 78 7.21 10.34 9.87
N VAL A 79 7.24 9.03 9.71
CA VAL A 79 8.28 8.15 10.28
C VAL A 79 9.56 8.33 9.48
N GLY A 80 10.66 8.70 10.15
CA GLY A 80 11.98 8.91 9.54
C GLY A 80 12.18 10.27 8.85
N THR A 81 11.13 11.10 8.68
CA THR A 81 11.28 12.44 8.10
C THR A 81 11.98 13.40 9.07
N THR A 82 13.03 14.09 8.63
CA THR A 82 13.74 15.10 9.42
C THR A 82 13.34 16.51 8.97
N THR A 83 12.78 17.32 9.87
CA THR A 83 12.35 18.69 9.59
C THR A 83 13.28 19.70 10.27
N LEU A 84 13.82 20.65 9.50
CA LEU A 84 14.60 21.77 10.04
C LEU A 84 13.67 22.76 10.75
N VAL A 85 13.81 22.85 12.08
CA VAL A 85 13.06 23.80 12.92
C VAL A 85 13.97 24.99 13.26
N PRO A 86 13.57 26.25 12.98
CA PRO A 86 14.38 27.41 13.31
C PRO A 86 14.55 27.56 14.83
N ALA A 87 15.79 27.80 15.27
CA ALA A 87 16.13 27.96 16.67
C ALA A 87 15.35 29.13 17.29
N GLY A 88 14.52 28.82 18.29
CA GLY A 88 13.65 29.79 18.98
C GLY A 88 12.15 29.63 18.69
N ALA A 89 11.73 28.90 17.66
CA ALA A 89 10.31 28.71 17.31
C ALA A 89 9.52 27.75 18.24
N GLY A 90 10.11 27.30 19.34
CA GLY A 90 9.61 26.21 20.19
C GLY A 90 9.62 26.45 21.69
N VAL A 91 9.39 27.69 22.15
CA VAL A 91 9.24 27.97 23.59
C VAL A 91 7.80 27.67 24.04
N GLY A 92 7.52 26.38 24.29
CA GLY A 92 6.24 25.89 24.80
C GLY A 92 5.33 25.28 23.75
N LYS A 93 4.02 25.16 24.06
CA LYS A 93 3.04 24.52 23.15
C LYS A 93 2.66 25.38 21.94
N ARG A 94 2.96 26.68 21.93
CA ARG A 94 2.67 27.61 20.83
C ARG A 94 3.92 27.84 19.98
N GLY A 95 3.73 27.91 18.67
CA GLY A 95 4.82 28.02 17.68
C GLY A 95 5.10 26.68 16.97
N ARG A 96 5.49 26.76 15.69
CA ARG A 96 5.79 25.61 14.83
C ARG A 96 7.14 25.01 15.22
N SER A 97 7.11 24.09 16.19
CA SER A 97 8.26 23.32 16.65
C SER A 97 8.22 21.88 16.10
N ALA A 98 9.17 21.02 16.50
CA ALA A 98 9.21 19.64 16.03
C ALA A 98 8.01 18.84 16.59
N GLY A 99 7.19 18.30 15.70
CA GLY A 99 6.00 17.51 16.03
C GLY A 99 4.82 17.80 15.09
N PHE A 100 3.63 17.41 15.52
CA PHE A 100 2.36 17.66 14.83
C PHE A 100 1.82 19.06 15.18
N TYR A 101 1.69 19.93 14.19
CA TYR A 101 1.15 21.28 14.37
C TYR A 101 -0.33 21.35 13.93
N CYS A 102 -1.15 21.99 14.77
CA CYS A 102 -2.56 22.25 14.50
C CYS A 102 -2.79 23.73 14.17
N GLU A 103 -3.14 24.02 12.91
CA GLU A 103 -3.35 25.40 12.43
C GLU A 103 -4.55 26.08 13.10
N ALA A 104 -5.65 25.35 13.35
CA ALA A 104 -6.85 25.90 13.98
C ALA A 104 -6.68 26.31 15.45
N CYS A 105 -5.57 25.94 16.10
CA CYS A 105 -5.35 26.16 17.54
C CYS A 105 -4.00 26.80 17.87
N ASP A 106 -3.10 26.94 16.88
CA ASP A 106 -1.69 27.34 17.06
C ASP A 106 -0.95 26.52 18.12
N LEU A 107 -1.20 25.21 18.15
CA LEU A 107 -0.57 24.28 19.09
C LEU A 107 0.26 23.22 18.37
N THR A 108 1.46 22.94 18.89
CA THR A 108 2.31 21.82 18.46
C THR A 108 2.33 20.72 19.51
N PHE A 109 2.21 19.47 19.06
CA PHE A 109 2.15 18.25 19.86
C PHE A 109 3.31 17.34 19.47
N LYS A 110 3.95 16.71 20.47
CA LYS A 110 5.10 15.83 20.22
C LYS A 110 4.68 14.46 19.68
N ASP A 111 3.56 13.96 20.18
CA ASP A 111 3.09 12.60 19.94
C ASP A 111 1.79 12.59 19.13
N ASN A 112 1.62 11.56 18.29
CA ASN A 112 0.43 11.38 17.45
C ASN A 112 -0.87 11.24 18.27
N LEU A 113 -0.81 10.54 19.42
CA LEU A 113 -1.94 10.37 20.33
C LEU A 113 -2.44 11.71 20.86
N GLN A 114 -1.53 12.57 21.35
CA GLN A 114 -1.87 13.89 21.86
C GLN A 114 -2.45 14.81 20.76
N PHE A 115 -1.96 14.67 19.53
CA PHE A 115 -2.53 15.37 18.38
C PHE A 115 -3.96 14.89 18.06
N LEU A 116 -4.18 13.57 18.03
CA LEU A 116 -5.52 12.98 17.83
C LEU A 116 -6.51 13.42 18.91
N GLU A 117 -6.16 13.28 20.18
CA GLU A 117 -6.94 13.76 21.32
C GLU A 117 -7.26 15.26 21.20
N HIS A 118 -6.27 16.06 20.78
CA HIS A 118 -6.49 17.47 20.52
C HIS A 118 -7.49 17.72 19.39
N THR A 119 -7.37 17.03 18.25
CA THR A 119 -8.31 17.18 17.12
C THR A 119 -9.73 16.72 17.43
N ASN A 120 -9.92 15.89 18.45
CA ASN A 120 -11.23 15.49 18.96
C ASN A 120 -11.73 16.37 20.12
N SER A 121 -10.92 17.33 20.60
CA SER A 121 -11.25 18.14 21.76
C SER A 121 -12.29 19.23 21.44
N MET A 122 -13.23 19.48 22.35
CA MET A 122 -14.24 20.54 22.23
C MET A 122 -13.65 21.95 22.03
N GLN A 123 -12.37 22.16 22.34
CA GLN A 123 -11.67 23.42 22.04
C GLN A 123 -11.29 23.51 20.56
N HIS A 124 -10.81 22.41 19.95
CA HIS A 124 -10.47 22.35 18.53
C HIS A 124 -11.72 22.37 17.64
N MET A 125 -12.74 21.56 17.96
CA MET A 125 -14.00 21.50 17.19
C MET A 125 -14.65 22.88 17.08
N ARG A 126 -14.74 23.61 18.22
CA ARG A 126 -15.24 24.99 18.28
C ARG A 126 -14.41 25.96 17.45
N ASN A 127 -13.08 25.84 17.44
CA ASN A 127 -12.22 26.69 16.62
C ASN A 127 -12.40 26.46 15.10
N ILE A 128 -12.87 25.28 14.70
CA ILE A 128 -13.21 24.92 13.31
C ILE A 128 -14.67 25.30 12.96
N GLY A 129 -15.49 25.69 13.94
CA GLY A 129 -16.93 25.92 13.74
C GLY A 129 -17.75 24.62 13.64
N GLN A 130 -17.27 23.54 14.27
CA GLN A 130 -18.00 22.29 14.42
C GLN A 130 -18.62 22.20 15.81
N SER A 131 -19.92 21.94 15.86
CA SER A 131 -20.62 21.66 17.11
C SER A 131 -20.28 20.25 17.58
N GLY A 132 -20.21 20.05 18.91
CA GLY A 132 -19.94 18.73 19.51
C GLY A 132 -21.08 17.72 19.37
N GLU A 133 -22.15 18.06 18.66
CA GLU A 133 -23.29 17.20 18.40
C GLU A 133 -23.07 16.39 17.13
N VAL A 134 -23.25 15.07 17.22
CA VAL A 134 -22.96 14.13 16.13
C VAL A 134 -24.18 13.99 15.22
N LYS A 135 -23.99 14.16 13.91
CA LYS A 135 -25.04 13.87 12.92
C LYS A 135 -25.41 12.38 12.98
N LYS A 136 -26.67 12.07 13.29
CA LYS A 136 -27.20 10.69 13.17
C LYS A 136 -27.27 10.31 11.69
N SER A 137 -26.73 9.15 11.34
CA SER A 137 -26.80 8.63 9.96
C SER A 137 -28.22 8.23 9.56
N SER A 138 -28.57 8.44 8.29
CA SER A 138 -29.83 7.93 7.74
C SER A 138 -29.73 6.44 7.39
N ALA A 139 -30.88 5.76 7.22
CA ALA A 139 -30.90 4.38 6.75
C ALA A 139 -30.26 4.24 5.35
N GLU A 140 -30.45 5.23 4.47
CA GLU A 140 -29.85 5.26 3.13
C GLU A 140 -28.32 5.39 3.18
N GLU A 141 -27.80 6.28 4.04
CA GLU A 141 -26.35 6.42 4.28
C GLU A 141 -25.73 5.12 4.80
N VAL A 142 -26.47 4.35 5.63
CA VAL A 142 -26.03 3.05 6.14
C VAL A 142 -26.04 1.98 5.04
N HIS A 143 -27.08 1.89 4.21
CA HIS A 143 -27.12 0.94 3.09
C HIS A 143 -25.99 1.18 2.10
N ALA A 144 -25.81 2.43 1.63
CA ALA A 144 -24.71 2.79 0.74
C ALA A 144 -23.33 2.49 1.35
N ARG A 145 -23.17 2.64 2.68
CA ARG A 145 -21.93 2.28 3.39
C ARG A 145 -21.70 0.77 3.44
N ILE A 146 -22.76 -0.03 3.60
CA ILE A 146 -22.70 -1.49 3.60
C ILE A 146 -22.37 -2.00 2.19
N GLU A 147 -22.99 -1.45 1.15
CA GLU A 147 -22.70 -1.78 -0.26
C GLU A 147 -21.22 -1.54 -0.60
N LEU A 148 -20.69 -0.35 -0.31
CA LEU A 148 -19.26 -0.03 -0.53
C LEU A 148 -18.29 -0.92 0.26
N LEU A 149 -18.69 -1.40 1.44
CA LEU A 149 -17.89 -2.36 2.22
C LEU A 149 -17.99 -3.77 1.64
N TRP A 150 -19.17 -4.18 1.18
CA TRP A 150 -19.40 -5.46 0.51
C TRP A 150 -18.62 -5.54 -0.80
N GLU A 151 -18.70 -4.52 -1.65
CA GLU A 151 -17.90 -4.42 -2.88
C GLU A 151 -16.41 -4.54 -2.60
N ARG A 152 -15.89 -3.85 -1.57
CA ARG A 152 -14.48 -3.95 -1.17
C ARG A 152 -14.09 -5.35 -0.70
N ILE A 153 -14.99 -6.06 0.00
CA ILE A 153 -14.76 -7.46 0.39
C ILE A 153 -14.79 -8.39 -0.83
N GLN A 154 -15.71 -8.17 -1.77
CA GLN A 154 -15.77 -8.93 -3.02
C GLN A 154 -14.56 -8.68 -3.92
N GLN A 155 -14.05 -7.44 -3.96
CA GLN A 155 -12.81 -7.08 -4.64
C GLN A 155 -11.64 -7.88 -4.05
N LYS A 156 -11.44 -7.83 -2.73
CA LYS A 156 -10.42 -8.63 -2.04
C LYS A 156 -10.53 -10.12 -2.33
N LYS A 157 -11.74 -10.69 -2.27
CA LYS A 157 -11.96 -12.11 -2.62
C LYS A 157 -11.61 -12.43 -4.07
N LYS A 158 -11.85 -11.52 -5.02
CA LYS A 158 -11.44 -11.70 -6.42
C LYS A 158 -9.92 -11.58 -6.59
N ASP A 159 -9.27 -10.71 -5.82
CA ASP A 159 -7.82 -10.56 -5.82
C ASP A 159 -7.15 -11.79 -5.17
N GLU A 160 -7.76 -12.36 -4.12
CA GLU A 160 -7.40 -13.63 -3.45
C GLU A 160 -7.62 -14.89 -4.34
N MET A 161 -8.41 -14.82 -5.41
CA MET A 161 -8.53 -15.89 -6.41
C MET A 161 -7.28 -15.96 -7.31
N VAL A 162 -6.23 -16.57 -6.77
CA VAL A 162 -4.91 -16.71 -7.40
C VAL A 162 -4.77 -18.00 -8.24
N SER A 163 -5.81 -18.85 -8.30
CA SER A 163 -5.83 -20.03 -9.19
C SER A 163 -6.04 -19.64 -10.66
N LEU A 164 -5.07 -19.99 -11.53
CA LEU A 164 -5.16 -19.79 -12.98
C LEU A 164 -6.41 -20.45 -13.59
N LYS A 165 -6.82 -21.61 -13.07
CA LYS A 165 -7.99 -22.36 -13.54
C LYS A 165 -9.29 -21.61 -13.24
N GLU A 166 -9.41 -21.12 -12.01
CA GLU A 166 -10.58 -20.36 -11.53
C GLU A 166 -10.73 -19.03 -12.30
N ARG A 167 -9.61 -18.33 -12.53
CA ARG A 167 -9.59 -17.10 -13.35
C ARG A 167 -10.00 -17.35 -14.82
N LEU A 168 -9.72 -18.52 -15.37
CA LEU A 168 -10.20 -18.95 -16.70
C LEU A 168 -11.67 -19.38 -16.69
N GLU A 169 -12.19 -19.89 -15.58
CA GLU A 169 -13.62 -20.25 -15.42
C GLU A 169 -14.48 -18.99 -15.26
N VAL A 170 -14.07 -18.03 -14.43
CA VAL A 170 -14.73 -16.73 -14.29
C VAL A 170 -14.80 -15.98 -15.63
N ARG A 171 -13.70 -15.94 -16.41
CA ARG A 171 -13.72 -15.30 -17.74
C ARG A 171 -14.67 -16.00 -18.71
N ARG A 172 -14.75 -17.34 -18.69
CA ARG A 172 -15.72 -18.08 -19.52
C ARG A 172 -17.16 -17.75 -19.13
N GLU A 173 -17.46 -17.70 -17.83
CA GLU A 173 -18.78 -17.30 -17.35
C GLU A 173 -19.14 -15.85 -17.71
N GLU A 174 -18.19 -14.91 -17.65
CA GLU A 174 -18.41 -13.53 -18.08
C GLU A 174 -18.67 -13.46 -19.59
N GLU A 175 -17.92 -14.20 -20.42
CA GLU A 175 -18.16 -14.32 -21.86
C GLU A 175 -19.49 -15.02 -22.21
N ASP A 176 -19.93 -15.99 -21.41
CA ASP A 176 -21.25 -16.62 -21.55
C ASP A 176 -22.37 -15.66 -21.16
N LYS A 177 -22.26 -14.96 -20.02
CA LYS A 177 -23.23 -13.93 -19.58
C LYS A 177 -23.32 -12.78 -20.58
N GLU A 178 -22.20 -12.31 -21.14
CA GLU A 178 -22.20 -11.27 -22.18
C GLU A 178 -22.85 -11.78 -23.48
N ARG A 179 -22.62 -13.05 -23.86
CA ARG A 179 -23.32 -13.69 -24.99
C ARG A 179 -24.81 -13.83 -24.75
N GLU A 180 -25.24 -14.15 -23.54
CA GLU A 180 -26.66 -14.21 -23.15
C GLU A 180 -27.30 -12.83 -23.13
N GLU A 181 -26.62 -11.80 -22.63
CA GLU A 181 -27.12 -10.43 -22.65
C GLU A 181 -27.22 -9.89 -24.08
N LYS A 182 -26.22 -10.17 -24.94
CA LYS A 182 -26.29 -9.88 -26.38
C LYS A 182 -27.44 -10.63 -27.07
N ARG A 183 -27.74 -11.87 -26.68
CA ARG A 183 -28.93 -12.62 -27.16
C ARG A 183 -30.23 -11.98 -26.68
N ARG A 184 -30.30 -11.54 -25.42
CA ARG A 184 -31.48 -10.85 -24.85
C ARG A 184 -31.75 -9.53 -25.56
N LYS A 185 -30.74 -8.66 -25.69
CA LYS A 185 -30.80 -7.39 -26.43
C LYS A 185 -31.18 -7.57 -27.91
N ARG A 186 -30.74 -8.65 -28.56
CA ARG A 186 -31.18 -8.98 -29.94
C ARG A 186 -32.66 -9.34 -30.01
N LYS A 187 -33.15 -10.19 -29.09
CA LYS A 187 -34.58 -10.54 -29.00
C LYS A 187 -35.46 -9.33 -28.73
N GLU A 188 -35.09 -8.49 -27.76
CA GLU A 188 -35.79 -7.23 -27.43
C GLU A 188 -35.87 -6.29 -28.65
N LEU A 189 -34.80 -6.23 -29.47
CA LEU A 189 -34.75 -5.42 -30.69
C LEU A 189 -35.57 -6.03 -31.85
N GLU A 190 -35.60 -7.36 -31.99
CA GLU A 190 -36.45 -8.06 -32.96
C GLU A 190 -37.93 -7.94 -32.61
N GLU A 191 -38.28 -8.06 -31.32
CA GLU A 191 -39.64 -7.87 -30.80
C GLU A 191 -40.13 -6.44 -31.00
N ARG A 192 -39.30 -5.44 -30.68
CA ARG A 192 -39.61 -4.03 -30.97
C ARG A 192 -39.85 -3.77 -32.46
N LYS A 193 -39.00 -4.32 -33.35
CA LYS A 193 -39.19 -4.23 -34.81
C LYS A 193 -40.44 -4.97 -35.31
N ARG A 194 -40.87 -6.03 -34.63
CA ARG A 194 -42.10 -6.74 -34.94
C ARG A 194 -43.33 -5.91 -34.57
N LEU A 195 -43.34 -5.32 -33.38
CA LEU A 195 -44.40 -4.40 -32.95
C LEU A 195 -44.50 -3.19 -33.88
N GLU A 196 -43.38 -2.56 -34.23
CA GLU A 196 -43.32 -1.44 -35.19
C GLU A 196 -43.88 -1.82 -36.58
N LYS A 197 -43.62 -3.06 -37.06
CA LYS A 197 -44.22 -3.58 -38.29
C LYS A 197 -45.72 -3.89 -38.16
N GLU A 198 -46.16 -4.36 -37.01
CA GLU A 198 -47.58 -4.65 -36.73
C GLU A 198 -48.39 -3.35 -36.63
N GLU A 199 -47.83 -2.31 -35.99
CA GLU A 199 -48.37 -0.95 -35.99
C GLU A 199 -48.39 -0.35 -37.39
N ALA A 200 -47.31 -0.45 -38.17
CA ALA A 200 -47.27 0.02 -39.56
C ALA A 200 -48.28 -0.69 -40.47
N LEU A 201 -48.49 -2.00 -40.29
CA LEU A 201 -49.54 -2.75 -40.99
C LEU A 201 -50.94 -2.31 -40.54
N LYS A 202 -51.15 -2.06 -39.25
CA LYS A 202 -52.41 -1.57 -38.72
C LYS A 202 -52.76 -0.18 -39.26
N VAL A 203 -51.79 0.74 -39.30
CA VAL A 203 -51.94 2.07 -39.93
C VAL A 203 -52.22 1.93 -41.43
N LYS A 204 -51.58 0.99 -42.13
CA LYS A 204 -51.83 0.74 -43.56
C LYS A 204 -53.22 0.14 -43.84
N VAL A 205 -53.78 -0.64 -42.92
CA VAL A 205 -55.17 -1.13 -42.99
C VAL A 205 -56.15 0.00 -42.65
N GLU A 206 -55.82 0.88 -41.70
CA GLU A 206 -56.63 2.03 -41.29
C GLU A 206 -56.71 3.14 -42.37
N TYR A 207 -55.69 3.25 -43.23
CA TYR A 207 -55.69 4.08 -44.46
C TYR A 207 -56.05 3.29 -45.74
N GLY A 208 -56.53 2.05 -45.60
CA GLY A 208 -56.67 1.07 -46.68
C GLY A 208 -58.02 1.01 -47.39
N GLU A 209 -58.87 2.02 -47.24
CA GLU A 209 -60.12 2.18 -47.99
C GLU A 209 -60.06 3.51 -48.77
N ASP A 210 -60.25 3.43 -50.09
CA ASP A 210 -60.09 4.48 -51.11
C ASP A 210 -58.69 5.10 -51.34
N VAL A 211 -57.95 4.57 -52.33
CA VAL A 211 -57.86 5.17 -53.70
C VAL A 211 -56.93 4.34 -54.61
N ARG A 212 -57.42 4.04 -55.83
CA ARG A 212 -56.65 3.42 -56.92
C ARG A 212 -55.84 4.47 -57.68
N ILE A 213 -54.51 4.32 -57.76
CA ILE A 213 -53.68 4.93 -58.80
C ILE A 213 -52.71 3.88 -59.34
N GLU A 214 -52.64 3.78 -60.68
CA GLU A 214 -51.80 2.85 -61.43
C GLU A 214 -50.37 3.40 -61.59
N GLY A 215 -49.35 2.54 -61.45
CA GLY A 215 -47.95 2.98 -61.57
C GLY A 215 -46.90 1.99 -61.03
N GLU A 216 -46.77 0.82 -61.67
CA GLU A 216 -45.62 -0.06 -61.46
C GLU A 216 -44.34 0.58 -62.05
N HIS A 217 -43.32 0.84 -61.24
CA HIS A 217 -41.91 0.58 -61.55
C HIS A 217 -41.02 0.65 -60.29
N ASP A 218 -40.78 -0.53 -59.72
CA ASP A 218 -39.57 -1.01 -59.05
C ASP A 218 -38.56 0.01 -58.48
N GLU A 219 -38.55 0.13 -57.15
CA GLU A 219 -37.52 0.85 -56.38
C GLU A 219 -36.12 0.18 -56.47
N GLU A 220 -36.03 -1.07 -56.94
CA GLU A 220 -34.78 -1.85 -57.02
C GLU A 220 -33.80 -1.28 -58.07
N ASP A 221 -34.29 -0.73 -59.19
CA ASP A 221 -33.44 -0.17 -60.25
C ASP A 221 -32.76 1.16 -59.84
N MET A 222 -33.37 1.93 -58.93
CA MET A 222 -32.72 3.13 -58.38
C MET A 222 -31.58 2.76 -57.42
N MET A 223 -31.67 1.62 -56.73
CA MET A 223 -30.61 1.13 -55.85
C MET A 223 -29.46 0.46 -56.64
N ALA A 224 -29.77 -0.17 -57.78
CA ALA A 224 -28.77 -0.72 -58.69
C ALA A 224 -27.87 0.35 -59.34
N ALA A 225 -28.39 1.55 -59.58
CA ALA A 225 -27.65 2.68 -60.16
C ALA A 225 -26.49 3.23 -59.30
N LEU A 226 -26.35 2.81 -58.04
CA LEU A 226 -25.26 3.20 -57.13
C LEU A 226 -24.08 2.20 -57.07
N GLY A 227 -24.11 1.12 -57.85
CA GLY A 227 -22.91 0.56 -58.51
C GLY A 227 -21.72 0.10 -57.64
N ILE A 228 -21.92 -0.83 -56.70
CA ILE A 228 -20.82 -1.68 -56.19
C ILE A 228 -21.17 -3.16 -56.42
N THR A 229 -20.89 -3.63 -57.63
CA THR A 229 -21.02 -5.03 -58.06
C THR A 229 -19.68 -5.77 -57.95
N GLY A 230 -19.68 -7.05 -57.56
CA GLY A 230 -18.59 -7.95 -57.99
C GLY A 230 -18.27 -9.16 -57.10
N PHE A 231 -18.65 -10.35 -57.59
CA PHE A 231 -18.05 -11.67 -57.33
C PHE A 231 -18.01 -12.20 -55.88
N GLY A 232 -18.49 -13.40 -55.56
CA GLY A 232 -18.78 -14.56 -56.41
C GLY A 232 -17.78 -15.69 -56.15
N ALA A 233 -18.09 -16.55 -55.18
CA ALA A 233 -17.24 -17.68 -54.80
C ALA A 233 -17.28 -18.83 -55.83
N PRO A 234 -16.29 -19.74 -55.79
CA PRO A 234 -16.67 -21.15 -55.68
C PRO A 234 -15.92 -21.93 -54.57
N LYS A 235 -16.40 -23.16 -54.32
CA LYS A 235 -16.03 -24.04 -53.19
C LYS A 235 -14.96 -25.07 -53.59
N ASN A 236 -14.28 -25.62 -52.57
CA ASN A 236 -13.67 -26.96 -52.45
C ASN A 236 -13.18 -27.72 -53.70
N THR A 237 -11.91 -28.15 -53.67
CA THR A 237 -11.55 -29.59 -53.58
C THR A 237 -10.10 -29.78 -53.11
N ASP A 238 -9.89 -30.72 -52.19
CA ASP A 238 -8.60 -31.38 -51.89
C ASP A 238 -8.71 -32.81 -52.46
N PRO A 239 -7.68 -33.40 -53.13
CA PRO A 239 -6.92 -34.46 -52.43
C PRO A 239 -5.47 -34.76 -52.91
N ARG A 240 -4.56 -34.92 -51.93
CA ARG A 240 -3.48 -35.95 -51.82
C ARG A 240 -2.26 -35.97 -52.78
N HIS A 241 -1.17 -36.52 -52.21
CA HIS A 241 0.16 -36.85 -52.77
C HIS A 241 1.09 -35.64 -53.02
N GLY A 242 2.42 -35.72 -52.82
CA GLY A 242 3.24 -36.81 -52.28
C GLY A 242 4.57 -36.97 -53.02
N HIS A 243 5.68 -36.96 -52.25
CA HIS A 243 7.00 -37.54 -52.58
C HIS A 243 8.04 -36.71 -53.39
N LEU A 244 9.27 -36.63 -52.82
CA LEU A 244 10.59 -36.24 -53.40
C LEU A 244 10.73 -34.84 -54.05
N GLY A 245 11.91 -34.18 -54.06
CA GLY A 245 13.23 -34.51 -53.51
C GLY A 245 14.32 -33.57 -54.08
N THR A 246 15.58 -33.78 -53.69
CA THR A 246 16.83 -33.22 -54.28
C THR A 246 17.18 -31.72 -54.13
N VAL A 247 18.21 -31.48 -53.29
CA VAL A 247 19.33 -30.52 -53.44
C VAL A 247 20.15 -30.82 -54.73
N PRO A 248 21.06 -29.96 -55.30
CA PRO A 248 22.09 -29.20 -54.56
C PRO A 248 22.78 -27.93 -55.17
N SER A 249 23.65 -27.33 -54.34
CA SER A 249 24.97 -26.70 -54.65
C SER A 249 25.13 -25.53 -55.65
N THR A 250 25.67 -24.39 -55.18
CA THR A 250 27.06 -23.93 -55.49
C THR A 250 27.45 -22.67 -54.68
N ALA A 251 28.76 -22.44 -54.48
CA ALA A 251 29.39 -21.31 -53.76
C ALA A 251 30.50 -20.70 -54.67
N PRO A 252 31.57 -19.95 -54.25
CA PRO A 252 31.92 -19.24 -52.99
C PRO A 252 32.57 -17.83 -53.22
N LEU A 253 33.35 -17.33 -52.23
CA LEU A 253 34.46 -16.30 -52.19
C LEU A 253 34.17 -15.13 -51.20
N ALA A 254 35.00 -14.72 -50.22
CA ALA A 254 36.46 -14.48 -50.09
C ALA A 254 36.90 -13.07 -50.59
N LEU A 255 37.72 -12.24 -49.91
CA LEU A 255 38.54 -12.35 -48.67
C LEU A 255 38.75 -10.96 -48.00
N GLY A 256 39.39 -10.89 -46.81
CA GLY A 256 39.94 -9.63 -46.20
C GLY A 256 41.42 -9.40 -46.59
N PRO A 257 42.32 -8.85 -45.74
CA PRO A 257 42.16 -8.10 -44.47
C PRO A 257 43.08 -6.84 -44.39
N GLY A 258 43.19 -6.19 -43.22
CA GLY A 258 44.29 -5.23 -42.94
C GLY A 258 44.15 -4.49 -41.60
N GLY A 259 45.23 -4.39 -40.81
CA GLY A 259 45.23 -3.65 -39.54
C GLY A 259 46.61 -3.06 -39.20
N HIS A 260 46.65 -2.07 -38.30
CA HIS A 260 47.90 -1.49 -37.79
C HIS A 260 47.81 -1.12 -36.30
N ARG A 261 48.98 -1.15 -35.63
CA ARG A 261 49.17 -0.98 -34.17
C ARG A 261 49.56 0.46 -33.78
N ALA A 262 49.31 0.78 -32.50
CA ALA A 262 50.14 1.65 -31.63
C ALA A 262 50.12 3.17 -31.94
N PRO A 263 50.46 4.07 -30.97
CA PRO A 263 51.30 3.82 -29.79
C PRO A 263 50.82 4.31 -28.40
N LEU A 264 51.47 3.73 -27.40
CA LEU A 264 51.55 4.20 -26.01
C LEU A 264 52.13 5.63 -25.94
N ARG A 265 51.70 6.43 -24.96
CA ARG A 265 52.37 7.68 -24.56
C ARG A 265 52.81 7.66 -23.10
N TYR A 266 53.99 8.24 -22.89
CA TYR A 266 54.80 8.26 -21.67
C TYR A 266 54.13 8.90 -20.44
N LEU A 267 54.51 8.40 -19.27
CA LEU A 267 54.52 9.12 -17.99
C LEU A 267 55.87 9.85 -17.79
N PRO A 268 55.86 11.12 -17.35
CA PRO A 268 56.98 11.79 -16.67
C PRO A 268 56.55 12.27 -15.24
N PRO A 269 57.43 12.82 -14.38
CA PRO A 269 57.54 12.30 -13.02
C PRO A 269 56.99 13.19 -11.88
N THR A 270 57.11 12.63 -10.67
CA THR A 270 56.80 13.21 -9.35
C THR A 270 57.12 14.70 -9.16
N SER A 271 56.14 15.46 -8.65
CA SER A 271 56.35 16.73 -7.94
C SER A 271 55.49 16.79 -6.67
N ARG A 272 56.06 17.29 -5.57
CA ARG A 272 55.44 17.32 -4.23
C ARG A 272 54.10 18.09 -4.20
N PRO A 273 53.10 17.66 -3.41
CA PRO A 273 52.00 18.54 -3.00
C PRO A 273 52.51 19.55 -1.98
N THR A 274 52.25 20.84 -2.21
CA THR A 274 52.39 21.90 -1.21
C THR A 274 51.11 22.02 -0.37
N ASP A 275 51.25 22.30 0.93
CA ASP A 275 50.15 22.40 1.90
C ASP A 275 49.03 23.36 1.50
N ARG A 276 47.89 22.83 1.02
CA ARG A 276 46.61 23.55 1.02
C ARG A 276 45.35 22.68 0.89
N ASN A 277 45.13 21.70 1.78
CA ASN A 277 43.79 21.10 1.95
C ASN A 277 43.57 20.38 3.30
N ARG A 278 43.59 21.13 4.42
CA ARG A 278 43.28 20.60 5.76
C ARG A 278 41.78 20.69 6.07
N SER A 279 40.93 20.15 5.19
CA SER A 279 39.46 20.20 5.34
C SER A 279 38.71 18.98 4.81
N ALA A 280 39.38 18.06 4.09
CA ALA A 280 38.74 16.85 3.54
C ALA A 280 38.80 15.63 4.48
N ILE A 281 39.73 15.59 5.45
CA ILE A 281 39.89 14.47 6.41
C ILE A 281 39.09 14.75 7.70
N GLN A 282 37.78 14.97 7.56
CA GLN A 282 36.83 15.07 8.69
C GLN A 282 35.41 14.62 8.32
N GLN A 283 35.15 14.21 7.07
CA GLN A 283 33.81 13.78 6.62
C GLN A 283 33.62 12.26 6.66
N GLU A 284 34.69 11.47 6.52
CA GLU A 284 34.61 9.99 6.64
C GLU A 284 34.41 9.51 8.09
N SER A 285 34.73 10.32 9.10
CA SER A 285 34.47 9.98 10.51
C SER A 285 32.99 10.09 10.93
N ASN A 286 32.15 10.77 10.14
CA ASN A 286 30.79 11.13 10.57
C ASN A 286 29.71 10.13 10.12
N HIS A 287 29.98 9.25 9.14
CA HIS A 287 29.04 8.16 8.82
C HIS A 287 29.03 7.05 9.88
N ALA A 288 30.13 6.86 10.62
CA ALA A 288 30.19 5.91 11.75
C ALA A 288 29.38 6.35 12.99
N MET A 289 29.05 7.64 13.13
CA MET A 289 28.27 8.15 14.28
C MET A 289 26.74 8.08 14.08
N SER A 290 26.27 7.82 12.86
CA SER A 290 24.82 7.69 12.59
C SER A 290 24.26 6.28 12.81
N SER A 291 25.12 5.26 12.97
CA SER A 291 24.71 3.88 13.27
C SER A 291 24.73 3.54 14.77
N SER A 292 25.43 4.32 15.59
CA SER A 292 25.54 4.09 17.04
C SER A 292 24.27 4.47 17.82
N THR A 293 23.48 5.43 17.33
CA THR A 293 22.26 5.89 18.00
C THR A 293 21.10 4.91 17.87
N THR A 294 20.91 4.31 16.68
CA THR A 294 19.90 3.26 16.45
C THR A 294 20.22 1.98 17.23
N SER A 295 21.48 1.55 17.21
CA SER A 295 22.00 0.44 18.02
C SER A 295 21.64 0.57 19.50
N THR A 296 21.74 1.77 20.08
CA THR A 296 21.43 2.01 21.49
C THR A 296 19.94 1.86 21.81
N ALA A 297 19.04 2.32 20.92
CA ALA A 297 17.60 2.17 21.08
C ALA A 297 17.15 0.71 20.90
N ALA A 298 17.65 0.03 19.87
CA ALA A 298 17.38 -1.38 19.61
C ALA A 298 17.84 -2.26 20.80
N ALA A 299 19.06 -2.04 21.31
CA ALA A 299 19.58 -2.73 22.49
C ALA A 299 18.73 -2.48 23.74
N GLY A 300 18.21 -1.26 23.93
CA GLY A 300 17.30 -0.94 25.04
C GLY A 300 15.97 -1.69 24.97
N LEU A 301 15.37 -1.78 23.77
CA LEU A 301 14.15 -2.55 23.53
C LEU A 301 14.37 -4.06 23.77
N LEU A 302 15.44 -4.62 23.20
CA LEU A 302 15.78 -6.04 23.34
C LEU A 302 16.04 -6.43 24.81
N ARG A 303 16.73 -5.58 25.60
CA ARG A 303 16.90 -5.81 27.05
C ARG A 303 15.56 -5.88 27.79
N ARG A 304 14.57 -5.08 27.37
CA ARG A 304 13.22 -5.12 27.97
C ARG A 304 12.48 -6.40 27.58
N GLN A 305 12.44 -6.71 26.29
CA GLN A 305 11.77 -7.91 25.76
C GLN A 305 12.37 -9.22 26.30
N LEU A 306 13.71 -9.31 26.40
CA LEU A 306 14.37 -10.49 26.99
C LEU A 306 13.94 -10.67 28.46
N LYS A 307 13.91 -9.57 29.23
CA LYS A 307 13.48 -9.61 30.63
C LYS A 307 11.99 -9.97 30.75
N GLU A 308 11.13 -9.44 29.87
CA GLU A 308 9.72 -9.80 29.78
C GLU A 308 9.57 -11.32 29.55
N MET A 309 10.22 -11.87 28.52
CA MET A 309 10.21 -13.31 28.23
C MET A 309 10.78 -14.19 29.35
N GLN A 310 11.83 -13.75 30.06
CA GLN A 310 12.41 -14.49 31.19
C GLN A 310 11.58 -14.39 32.48
N THR A 311 10.67 -13.42 32.60
CA THR A 311 9.81 -13.23 33.78
C THR A 311 8.43 -13.85 33.57
N ASN A 312 7.91 -13.84 32.35
CA ASN A 312 6.62 -14.40 31.99
C ASN A 312 6.63 -15.93 32.12
N LYS A 313 5.78 -16.47 33.01
CA LYS A 313 5.65 -17.92 33.23
C LYS A 313 4.63 -18.59 32.29
N ASP A 314 3.91 -17.77 31.52
CA ASP A 314 2.74 -18.18 30.73
C ASP A 314 3.10 -18.66 29.32
N ILE A 315 4.39 -18.81 29.02
CA ILE A 315 4.91 -19.30 27.74
C ILE A 315 5.42 -20.74 27.92
N PRO A 316 4.55 -21.77 27.90
CA PRO A 316 4.98 -23.16 28.02
C PRO A 316 5.87 -23.55 26.84
N GLY A 317 6.91 -24.34 27.10
CA GLY A 317 7.78 -24.90 26.07
C GLY A 317 8.87 -23.97 25.51
N ILE A 318 8.96 -22.71 25.93
CA ILE A 318 9.99 -21.77 25.45
C ILE A 318 10.96 -21.41 26.57
N SER A 319 12.25 -21.53 26.32
CA SER A 319 13.32 -20.93 27.14
C SER A 319 14.21 -20.06 26.27
N CYS A 320 14.64 -18.90 26.77
CA CYS A 320 15.49 -17.98 26.03
C CYS A 320 16.60 -17.34 26.90
N GLY A 321 17.77 -17.17 26.29
CA GLY A 321 18.96 -16.57 26.88
C GLY A 321 19.80 -15.85 25.84
N LEU A 322 20.99 -15.40 26.24
CA LEU A 322 21.97 -14.83 25.31
C LEU A 322 23.00 -15.89 24.94
N VAL A 323 23.38 -15.95 23.66
CA VAL A 323 24.51 -16.78 23.22
C VAL A 323 25.81 -16.29 23.88
N LYS A 324 25.90 -14.98 24.15
CA LYS A 324 26.99 -14.32 24.88
C LYS A 324 26.44 -13.15 25.70
N ASP A 325 26.75 -13.09 26.99
CA ASP A 325 26.28 -12.02 27.90
C ASP A 325 26.59 -10.58 27.44
N SER A 326 27.63 -10.42 26.61
CA SER A 326 28.05 -9.14 26.04
C SER A 326 27.20 -8.69 24.84
N ASN A 327 26.50 -9.61 24.15
CA ASN A 327 25.80 -9.32 22.90
C ASN A 327 24.28 -9.55 23.02
N ILE A 328 23.53 -8.47 23.25
CA ILE A 328 22.06 -8.47 23.30
C ILE A 328 21.40 -8.77 21.94
N PHE A 329 22.14 -8.78 20.82
CA PHE A 329 21.58 -9.05 19.48
C PHE A 329 21.65 -10.53 19.07
N GLU A 330 22.24 -11.42 19.87
CA GLU A 330 22.36 -12.86 19.60
C GLU A 330 21.71 -13.65 20.75
N TRP A 331 20.48 -14.13 20.54
CA TRP A 331 19.75 -14.90 21.54
C TRP A 331 19.79 -16.40 21.23
N GLU A 332 19.87 -17.20 22.29
CA GLU A 332 19.72 -18.64 22.27
C GLU A 332 18.32 -18.99 22.73
N VAL A 333 17.63 -19.86 21.99
CA VAL A 333 16.27 -20.29 22.27
C VAL A 333 16.22 -21.81 22.27
N MET A 334 15.64 -22.38 23.32
CA MET A 334 15.29 -23.80 23.39
C MET A 334 13.77 -23.93 23.24
N LEU A 335 13.34 -24.68 22.24
CA LEU A 335 11.93 -24.96 21.92
C LEU A 335 11.59 -26.41 22.28
N MET A 336 10.91 -26.58 23.40
CA MET A 336 10.37 -27.85 23.89
C MET A 336 8.94 -28.00 23.36
N ILE A 337 8.74 -28.90 22.41
CA ILE A 337 7.44 -29.15 21.77
C ILE A 337 6.59 -30.07 22.66
N ASN A 338 5.35 -29.67 22.94
CA ASN A 338 4.38 -30.44 23.72
C ASN A 338 4.23 -31.88 23.17
N ASP A 339 4.26 -32.89 24.04
CA ASP A 339 4.11 -34.31 23.72
C ASP A 339 2.83 -34.63 22.91
N GLU A 340 1.78 -33.83 23.05
CA GLU A 340 0.53 -33.96 22.30
C GLU A 340 0.67 -33.57 20.81
N CYS A 341 1.76 -32.90 20.41
CA CYS A 341 2.02 -32.52 19.03
C CYS A 341 2.15 -33.76 18.13
N LYS A 342 1.21 -33.89 17.19
CA LYS A 342 1.03 -35.04 16.27
C LYS A 342 2.31 -35.54 15.59
N TYR A 343 3.19 -34.62 15.21
CA TYR A 343 4.41 -34.93 14.44
C TYR A 343 5.68 -34.82 15.28
N TYR A 344 5.83 -33.74 16.07
CA TYR A 344 7.09 -33.36 16.73
C TYR A 344 7.05 -33.44 18.27
N GLY A 345 6.01 -34.05 18.85
CA GLY A 345 5.84 -34.11 20.31
C GLY A 345 7.06 -34.70 21.03
N GLY A 346 7.44 -34.05 22.13
CA GLY A 346 8.63 -34.35 22.93
C GLY A 346 9.94 -33.85 22.32
N GLY A 347 9.94 -33.19 21.16
CA GLY A 347 11.14 -32.62 20.55
C GLY A 347 11.69 -31.42 21.32
N ASN A 348 13.01 -31.30 21.43
CA ASN A 348 13.69 -30.18 22.11
C ASN A 348 14.71 -29.52 21.18
N PHE A 349 14.29 -28.51 20.42
CA PHE A 349 15.09 -27.92 19.36
C PHE A 349 15.77 -26.61 19.80
N GLN A 350 17.09 -26.57 19.67
CA GLN A 350 17.90 -25.36 19.86
C GLN A 350 17.85 -24.47 18.60
N ALA A 351 17.68 -23.17 18.78
CA ALA A 351 17.74 -22.18 17.72
C ALA A 351 18.46 -20.91 18.16
N TYR A 352 19.08 -20.21 17.21
CA TYR A 352 19.65 -18.88 17.42
C TYR A 352 18.78 -17.83 16.74
N LEU A 353 18.43 -16.79 17.50
CA LEU A 353 17.64 -15.65 17.04
C LEU A 353 18.56 -14.42 16.99
N THR A 354 18.90 -14.00 15.76
CA THR A 354 19.86 -12.91 15.50
C THR A 354 19.11 -11.65 15.08
N PHE A 355 19.28 -10.57 15.85
CA PHE A 355 18.59 -9.30 15.64
C PHE A 355 19.44 -8.32 14.82
N PRO A 356 18.88 -7.65 13.79
CA PRO A 356 19.60 -6.61 13.08
C PRO A 356 19.77 -5.35 13.95
N PRO A 357 20.81 -4.53 13.74
CA PRO A 357 20.97 -3.23 14.43
C PRO A 357 19.82 -2.23 14.16
N THR A 358 19.00 -2.49 13.15
CA THR A 358 17.79 -1.73 12.77
C THR A 358 16.50 -2.27 13.41
N TYR A 359 16.57 -3.31 14.26
CA TYR A 359 15.41 -3.82 14.99
C TYR A 359 14.74 -2.70 15.83
N PRO A 360 13.39 -2.56 15.84
CA PRO A 360 12.38 -3.47 15.29
C PRO A 360 11.93 -3.12 13.86
N LEU A 361 12.64 -2.28 13.09
CA LEU A 361 12.23 -1.95 11.72
C LEU A 361 12.42 -3.12 10.74
N MET A 362 13.43 -3.95 10.97
CA MET A 362 13.68 -5.18 10.22
C MET A 362 13.51 -6.42 11.12
N PRO A 363 13.03 -7.55 10.58
CA PRO A 363 12.87 -8.78 11.34
C PRO A 363 14.21 -9.36 11.81
N PRO A 364 14.24 -10.12 12.92
CA PRO A 364 15.36 -10.99 13.25
C PRO A 364 15.39 -12.21 12.32
N LYS A 365 16.53 -12.93 12.32
CA LYS A 365 16.67 -14.23 11.68
C LYS A 365 16.67 -15.34 12.71
N LEU A 366 15.89 -16.40 12.48
CA LEU A 366 15.85 -17.59 13.32
C LEU A 366 16.51 -18.77 12.58
N VAL A 367 17.55 -19.35 13.17
CA VAL A 367 18.30 -20.48 12.60
C VAL A 367 18.40 -21.61 13.63
N PHE A 368 17.75 -22.73 13.34
CA PHE A 368 17.86 -23.96 14.11
C PHE A 368 19.28 -24.54 14.06
N GLN A 369 19.76 -24.96 15.22
CA GLN A 369 21.03 -25.65 15.37
C GLN A 369 20.86 -27.16 15.15
N LYS A 370 21.95 -27.92 15.25
CA LYS A 370 21.88 -29.38 15.09
C LYS A 370 21.36 -30.04 16.38
N PRO A 371 20.43 -31.02 16.28
CA PRO A 371 19.83 -31.55 15.05
C PRO A 371 18.76 -30.62 14.46
N ILE A 372 18.85 -30.37 13.16
CA ILE A 372 17.94 -29.46 12.45
C ILE A 372 16.59 -30.17 12.29
N PRO A 373 15.45 -29.56 12.66
CA PRO A 373 14.15 -30.19 12.51
C PRO A 373 13.80 -30.42 11.03
N PHE A 374 13.39 -31.64 10.69
CA PHE A 374 12.94 -31.97 9.32
C PHE A 374 11.52 -31.43 9.08
N HIS A 375 11.42 -30.17 8.66
CA HIS A 375 10.16 -29.41 8.57
C HIS A 375 9.97 -28.73 7.20
N PRO A 376 8.75 -28.64 6.63
CA PRO A 376 8.50 -27.99 5.33
C PRO A 376 9.02 -26.55 5.20
N ASN A 377 8.93 -25.75 6.27
CA ASN A 377 9.34 -24.33 6.27
C ASN A 377 10.73 -24.06 6.90
N ILE A 378 11.53 -25.10 7.17
CA ILE A 378 12.90 -24.97 7.66
C ILE A 378 13.86 -25.44 6.57
N TYR A 379 14.77 -24.58 6.14
CA TYR A 379 15.79 -24.92 5.15
C TYR A 379 16.76 -26.00 5.70
N PRO A 380 17.43 -26.79 4.84
CA PRO A 380 18.51 -27.69 5.26
C PRO A 380 19.70 -27.00 5.97
N SER A 381 19.80 -25.67 5.89
CA SER A 381 20.73 -24.83 6.67
C SER A 381 20.31 -24.58 8.12
N GLY A 382 19.05 -24.87 8.47
CA GLY A 382 18.42 -24.53 9.75
C GLY A 382 17.65 -23.20 9.73
N GLU A 383 17.76 -22.37 8.68
CA GLU A 383 17.04 -21.09 8.59
C GLU A 383 15.53 -21.32 8.44
N LEU A 384 14.73 -20.64 9.27
CA LEU A 384 13.27 -20.71 9.24
C LEU A 384 12.70 -19.67 8.26
N CYS A 385 11.75 -20.09 7.41
CA CYS A 385 11.08 -19.23 6.42
C CYS A 385 9.58 -19.17 6.69
N ILE A 386 9.11 -18.08 7.31
CA ILE A 386 7.68 -17.81 7.56
C ILE A 386 7.39 -16.33 7.33
N SER A 387 6.16 -16.00 6.94
CA SER A 387 5.74 -14.65 6.51
C SER A 387 6.09 -13.57 7.54
N ILE A 388 5.87 -13.81 8.84
CA ILE A 388 6.19 -12.88 9.92
C ILE A 388 7.69 -12.48 9.97
N LEU A 389 8.59 -13.28 9.41
CA LEU A 389 10.02 -12.98 9.29
C LEU A 389 10.42 -12.40 7.92
N HIS A 390 9.50 -12.26 6.97
CA HIS A 390 9.75 -11.57 5.70
C HIS A 390 9.80 -10.05 5.94
N PRO A 391 10.75 -9.32 5.32
CA PRO A 391 10.83 -7.86 5.40
C PRO A 391 9.51 -7.15 5.05
N PRO A 392 9.26 -5.93 5.57
CA PRO A 392 8.03 -5.17 5.35
C PRO A 392 7.88 -4.58 3.93
N GLU A 393 8.55 -5.17 2.93
CA GLU A 393 8.48 -4.72 1.54
C GLU A 393 7.14 -5.12 0.91
N GLU A 394 6.62 -4.28 0.01
CA GLU A 394 5.49 -4.64 -0.84
C GLU A 394 5.94 -5.71 -1.84
N ASP A 395 5.50 -6.95 -1.62
CA ASP A 395 5.75 -8.03 -2.56
C ASP A 395 5.17 -7.70 -3.93
N LYS A 396 6.08 -7.60 -4.89
CA LYS A 396 5.84 -7.31 -6.30
C LYS A 396 4.83 -8.26 -6.96
N PHE A 397 4.60 -9.45 -6.39
CA PHE A 397 3.67 -10.46 -6.89
C PHE A 397 2.42 -10.62 -6.02
N GLY A 398 2.35 -9.97 -4.85
CA GLY A 398 1.16 -9.89 -4.01
C GLY A 398 0.71 -11.20 -3.35
N TYR A 399 1.62 -12.15 -3.10
CA TYR A 399 1.27 -13.48 -2.56
C TYR A 399 1.00 -13.51 -1.05
N GLU A 400 1.47 -12.52 -0.29
CA GLU A 400 1.19 -12.38 1.15
C GLU A 400 0.76 -10.94 1.44
N ALA A 401 -0.16 -10.76 2.40
CA ALA A 401 -0.61 -9.44 2.81
C ALA A 401 0.48 -8.72 3.63
N ALA A 402 0.55 -7.38 3.52
CA ALA A 402 1.48 -6.59 4.33
C ALA A 402 1.26 -6.73 5.85
N SER A 403 0.08 -7.19 6.28
CA SER A 403 -0.23 -7.52 7.69
C SER A 403 0.32 -8.86 8.16
N GLU A 404 0.68 -9.77 7.25
CA GLU A 404 1.23 -11.11 7.55
C GLU A 404 2.76 -11.10 7.57
N ARG A 405 3.37 -10.02 7.06
CA ARG A 405 4.81 -9.76 7.06
C ARG A 405 5.30 -9.16 8.36
N TRP A 406 6.62 -8.98 8.48
CA TRP A 406 7.22 -8.30 9.63
C TRP A 406 6.61 -6.91 9.83
N SER A 407 6.28 -6.61 11.08
CA SER A 407 5.86 -5.29 11.54
C SER A 407 6.57 -4.96 12.84
N PRO A 408 7.00 -3.70 13.08
CA PRO A 408 7.66 -3.29 14.33
C PRO A 408 6.86 -3.49 15.62
N VAL A 409 5.58 -3.87 15.50
CA VAL A 409 4.69 -4.26 16.61
C VAL A 409 4.99 -5.69 17.10
N GLN A 410 5.55 -6.54 16.26
CA GLN A 410 5.87 -7.94 16.58
C GLN A 410 7.05 -8.05 17.56
N THR A 411 7.00 -9.03 18.45
CA THR A 411 8.00 -9.26 19.50
C THR A 411 8.68 -10.63 19.31
N PRO A 412 9.81 -10.90 19.98
CA PRO A 412 10.43 -12.22 19.96
C PRO A 412 9.46 -13.32 20.45
N GLU A 413 8.58 -13.00 21.39
CA GLU A 413 7.50 -13.86 21.87
C GLU A 413 6.49 -14.19 20.75
N THR A 414 5.96 -13.19 20.01
CA THR A 414 4.99 -13.48 18.94
C THR A 414 5.60 -14.28 17.78
N ILE A 415 6.90 -14.09 17.49
CA ILE A 415 7.64 -14.96 16.56
C ILE A 415 7.63 -16.40 17.06
N LEU A 416 8.06 -16.65 18.31
CA LEU A 416 8.23 -18.01 18.81
C LEU A 416 6.90 -18.75 19.03
N LEU A 417 5.82 -18.02 19.39
CA LEU A 417 4.46 -18.57 19.38
C LEU A 417 4.02 -18.99 17.97
N SER A 418 4.34 -18.18 16.94
CA SER A 418 4.12 -18.57 15.54
C SER A 418 4.94 -19.80 15.14
N VAL A 419 6.16 -19.97 15.67
CA VAL A 419 6.94 -21.20 15.47
C VAL A 419 6.26 -22.42 16.10
N ILE A 420 5.78 -22.34 17.36
CA ILE A 420 5.08 -23.47 18.01
C ILE A 420 3.85 -23.88 17.19
N SER A 421 3.00 -22.92 16.80
CA SER A 421 1.82 -23.19 15.97
C SER A 421 2.17 -23.87 14.64
N LEU A 422 3.32 -23.53 14.04
CA LEU A 422 3.83 -24.15 12.82
C LEU A 422 4.27 -25.61 13.04
N PHE A 423 4.83 -25.95 14.21
CA PHE A 423 5.15 -27.34 14.56
C PHE A 423 3.88 -28.18 14.82
N GLU A 424 2.81 -27.57 15.33
CA GLU A 424 1.51 -28.24 15.54
C GLU A 424 0.80 -28.60 14.23
N ASP A 425 0.69 -27.66 13.28
CA ASP A 425 0.20 -27.94 11.92
C ASP A 425 1.15 -27.40 10.82
N PRO A 426 2.08 -28.23 10.32
CA PRO A 426 3.06 -27.80 9.33
C PRO A 426 2.46 -27.35 7.99
N ASN A 427 2.88 -26.19 7.49
CA ASN A 427 2.38 -25.61 6.25
C ASN A 427 3.21 -26.03 5.01
N ASP A 428 2.57 -26.60 3.99
CA ASP A 428 3.19 -27.04 2.74
C ASP A 428 2.93 -26.15 1.50
N GLU A 429 2.28 -25.00 1.69
CA GLU A 429 1.95 -24.01 0.66
C GLU A 429 3.18 -23.26 0.14
N SER A 430 4.02 -22.74 1.06
CA SER A 430 5.30 -22.07 0.75
C SER A 430 6.48 -22.77 1.45
N PRO A 431 6.93 -23.94 0.95
CA PRO A 431 7.93 -24.75 1.64
C PRO A 431 9.38 -24.37 1.29
N ALA A 432 10.16 -24.03 2.31
CA ALA A 432 11.62 -23.92 2.25
C ALA A 432 12.31 -25.27 1.94
N ASN A 433 11.68 -26.38 2.37
CA ASN A 433 12.13 -27.74 2.16
C ASN A 433 11.07 -28.54 1.36
N VAL A 434 11.28 -28.57 0.05
CA VAL A 434 10.41 -29.26 -0.92
C VAL A 434 10.28 -30.76 -0.63
N GLU A 435 11.32 -31.41 -0.08
CA GLU A 435 11.26 -32.83 0.27
C GLU A 435 10.33 -33.08 1.45
N ALA A 436 10.46 -32.30 2.52
CA ALA A 436 9.60 -32.38 3.69
C ALA A 436 8.14 -32.09 3.33
N ALA A 437 7.87 -31.10 2.48
CA ALA A 437 6.53 -30.77 2.00
C ALA A 437 5.90 -31.90 1.17
N ARG A 438 6.65 -32.52 0.24
CA ARG A 438 6.17 -33.68 -0.53
C ARG A 438 5.82 -34.85 0.39
N LEU A 439 6.71 -35.19 1.32
CA LEU A 439 6.52 -36.30 2.25
C LEU A 439 5.35 -36.03 3.23
N LEU A 440 5.14 -34.79 3.65
CA LEU A 440 3.98 -34.40 4.48
C LEU A 440 2.65 -34.60 3.74
N ARG A 441 2.57 -34.19 2.45
CA ARG A 441 1.39 -34.46 1.62
C ARG A 441 1.12 -35.96 1.50
N GLU A 442 2.15 -36.76 1.23
CA GLU A 442 2.03 -38.22 1.15
C GLU A 442 1.61 -38.88 2.49
N ASP A 443 1.97 -38.29 3.63
CA ASP A 443 1.51 -38.73 4.96
C ASP A 443 0.07 -38.30 5.28
N ARG A 444 -0.33 -37.07 4.90
CA ARG A 444 -1.71 -36.56 4.99
C ARG A 444 -2.66 -37.39 4.10
N GLU A 445 -2.20 -37.81 2.92
CA GLU A 445 -2.93 -38.70 2.00
C GLU A 445 -2.84 -40.20 2.38
N GLY A 446 -2.06 -40.56 3.41
CA GLY A 446 -1.88 -41.94 3.87
C GLY A 446 -1.05 -42.86 2.96
N LYS A 447 -0.38 -42.31 1.94
CA LYS A 447 0.44 -43.04 0.94
C LYS A 447 1.79 -43.50 1.51
N SER A 448 2.41 -42.70 2.38
CA SER A 448 3.68 -43.05 3.05
C SER A 448 3.68 -42.60 4.51
N LYS A 449 4.51 -43.25 5.34
CA LYS A 449 4.80 -42.85 6.73
C LYS A 449 6.24 -42.32 6.89
N ASP A 450 6.95 -42.08 5.77
CA ASP A 450 8.35 -41.69 5.79
C ASP A 450 8.56 -40.29 6.40
N PHE A 451 7.59 -39.38 6.27
CA PHE A 451 7.59 -38.09 6.98
C PHE A 451 7.68 -38.29 8.49
N ARG A 452 6.73 -39.03 9.07
CA ARG A 452 6.74 -39.37 10.51
C ARG A 452 8.02 -40.11 10.93
N ARG A 453 8.56 -40.99 10.07
CA ARG A 453 9.83 -41.70 10.37
C ARG A 453 11.01 -40.74 10.45
N LYS A 454 11.14 -39.80 9.50
CA LYS A 454 12.18 -38.76 9.50
C LYS A 454 12.04 -37.82 10.70
N VAL A 455 10.84 -37.28 10.92
CA VAL A 455 10.58 -36.37 12.05
C VAL A 455 10.89 -37.04 13.40
N ARG A 456 10.42 -38.28 13.63
CA ARG A 456 10.74 -39.04 14.85
C ARG A 456 12.23 -39.35 15.02
N LYS A 457 13.02 -39.37 13.94
CA LYS A 457 14.48 -39.47 14.05
C LYS A 457 15.04 -38.15 14.60
N CYS A 458 14.68 -37.03 14.01
CA CYS A 458 15.11 -35.70 14.47
C CYS A 458 14.68 -35.40 15.91
N VAL A 459 13.49 -35.84 16.33
CA VAL A 459 13.02 -35.72 17.72
C VAL A 459 13.92 -36.48 18.70
N ARG A 460 14.25 -37.76 18.41
CA ARG A 460 15.16 -38.54 19.26
C ARG A 460 16.58 -37.95 19.30
N GLU A 461 17.11 -37.56 18.14
CA GLU A 461 18.39 -36.85 18.05
C GLU A 461 18.37 -35.57 18.92
N SER A 462 17.23 -34.86 18.98
CA SER A 462 17.09 -33.61 19.77
C SER A 462 17.08 -33.83 21.29
N LEU A 463 16.76 -35.05 21.72
CA LEU A 463 16.83 -35.50 23.11
C LEU A 463 18.22 -36.06 23.48
N GLY A 464 19.14 -36.16 22.51
CA GLY A 464 20.43 -36.83 22.70
C GLY A 464 20.35 -38.35 22.66
N GLU A 465 19.29 -38.92 22.08
CA GLU A 465 19.14 -40.35 21.84
C GLU A 465 19.60 -40.72 20.42
N ASP A 466 20.53 -41.66 20.29
CA ASP A 466 21.08 -42.15 19.01
C ASP A 466 20.09 -43.01 18.15
#